data_AF-A0A947HRA5-F1
#
_entry.id   AF-A0A947HRA5-F1
#
_cell.length_a   1.000
_cell.length_b   1.000
_cell.length_c   1.000
_cell.angle_alpha   90.00
_cell.angle_beta   90.00
_cell.angle_gamma   90.00
#
_symmetry.space_group_name_H-M   'P 1'
#
loop_
_entity.id
_entity.type
_entity.pdbx_description
1 polymer ?
#
loop_
_entity_poly.entity_id
_entity_poly.type
_entity_poly.pdbx_seq_one_letter_code
_entity_poly.pdbx_strand_id
1 'polypeptide(L)' 'MSRPAAKKKIAEVFNCKFLNSDVNVVNCVDGYVNANSLNVKHSPCFKCSIGLKVRMQFAAQ' A
#
# COMPACT_ATOMS: atom_id res chain seq x y z
N MET A 1 29.87 -6.58 7.03
CA MET A 1 29.20 -6.92 5.75
C MET A 1 27.69 -6.91 5.97
N SER A 2 27.03 -5.78 5.73
CA SER A 2 25.58 -5.66 5.94
C SER A 2 24.86 -6.18 4.70
N ARG A 3 24.14 -7.31 4.84
CA ARG A 3 23.35 -7.93 3.77
C ARG A 3 22.42 -6.87 3.14
N PRO A 4 22.39 -6.70 1.81
CA PRO A 4 21.36 -5.88 1.20
C PRO A 4 20.01 -6.53 1.53
N ALA A 5 19.19 -5.83 2.32
CA ALA A 5 17.83 -6.26 2.60
C ALA A 5 17.16 -6.48 1.24
N ALA A 6 16.88 -7.74 0.91
CA ALA A 6 16.13 -8.08 -0.29
C ALA A 6 14.86 -7.23 -0.25
N LYS A 7 14.77 -6.24 -1.13
CA LYS A 7 13.57 -5.41 -1.31
C LYS A 7 12.47 -6.40 -1.66
N LYS A 8 11.71 -6.84 -0.66
CA LYS A 8 10.57 -7.73 -0.86
C LYS A 8 9.67 -7.00 -1.85
N LYS A 9 9.65 -7.48 -3.10
CA LYS A 9 8.73 -7.00 -4.11
C LYS A 9 7.34 -7.14 -3.49
N ILE A 10 6.65 -6.01 -3.34
CA ILE A 10 5.25 -6.07 -2.94
C ILE A 10 4.53 -6.78 -4.08
N ALA A 11 3.77 -7.83 -3.74
CA ALA A 11 2.94 -8.50 -4.71
C ALA A 11 1.97 -7.49 -5.35
N GLU A 12 1.80 -7.53 -6.67
CA GLU A 12 0.94 -6.59 -7.41
C GLU A 12 -0.51 -6.58 -6.90
N VAL A 13 -0.95 -7.69 -6.32
CA VAL A 13 -2.23 -7.83 -5.64
C VAL A 13 -1.98 -8.33 -4.22
N PHE A 14 -2.70 -7.77 -3.25
CA PHE A 14 -2.65 -8.22 -1.87
C PHE A 14 -4.05 -8.40 -1.28
N ASN A 15 -4.20 -9.41 -0.42
CA ASN A 15 -5.45 -9.62 0.29
C ASN A 15 -5.60 -8.60 1.42
N CYS A 16 -6.71 -7.84 1.40
CA CYS A 16 -7.07 -6.96 2.49
C CYS A 16 -8.11 -7.62 3.39
N LYS A 17 -7.67 -8.12 4.55
CA LYS A 17 -8.56 -8.73 5.55
C LYS A 17 -9.71 -7.82 5.99
N PHE A 18 -9.48 -6.50 6.07
CA PHE A 18 -10.52 -5.54 6.47
C PHE A 18 -11.65 -5.42 5.44
N LEU A 19 -11.32 -5.57 4.15
CA LEU A 19 -12.28 -5.50 3.05
C LEU A 19 -12.74 -6.88 2.58
N ASN A 20 -12.18 -7.96 3.15
CA ASN A 20 -12.35 -9.34 2.71
C ASN A 20 -12.23 -9.48 1.19
N SER A 21 -11.23 -8.81 0.61
CA SER A 21 -11.08 -8.69 -0.84
C SER A 21 -9.63 -8.47 -1.23
N ASP A 22 -9.28 -8.91 -2.43
CA ASP A 22 -7.97 -8.72 -3.03
C ASP A 22 -7.88 -7.35 -3.69
N VAL A 23 -6.84 -6.60 -3.32
CA VAL A 23 -6.63 -5.21 -3.73
C VAL A 23 -5.36 -5.11 -4.55
N ASN A 24 -5.45 -4.49 -5.72
CA ASN A 24 -4.28 -4.18 -6.54
C ASN A 24 -3.48 -3.03 -5.91
N VAL A 25 -2.15 -3.14 -5.89
CA VAL A 25 -1.24 -2.11 -5.37
C VAL A 25 -1.39 -0.79 -6.13
N VAL A 26 -1.63 -0.83 -7.45
CA VAL A 26 -1.88 0.38 -8.25
C VAL A 26 -3.13 1.10 -7.75
N ASN A 27 -4.25 0.39 -7.61
CA ASN A 27 -5.49 0.96 -7.06
C ASN A 27 -5.33 1.46 -5.62
N CYS A 28 -4.48 0.80 -4.83
CA CYS A 28 -4.14 1.21 -3.48
C CYS A 28 -3.42 2.58 -3.49
N VAL A 29 -2.41 2.75 -4.35
CA VAL A 29 -1.63 3.99 -4.47
C VAL A 29 -2.48 5.11 -5.05
N ASP A 30 -3.24 4.88 -6.12
CA ASP A 30 -4.12 5.89 -6.71
C ASP A 30 -5.16 6.37 -5.69
N GLY A 31 -5.78 5.42 -4.99
CA GLY A 31 -6.70 5.71 -3.90
C GLY A 31 -6.01 6.43 -2.74
N TYR A 32 -4.74 6.16 -2.45
CA TYR A 32 -3.97 6.88 -1.44
C TYR A 32 -3.69 8.32 -1.85
N VAL A 33 -3.21 8.57 -3.08
CA VAL A 33 -2.92 9.91 -3.59
C VAL A 33 -4.19 10.76 -3.63
N ASN A 34 -5.28 10.21 -4.18
CA ASN A 34 -6.56 10.91 -4.26
C ASN A 34 -7.20 11.14 -2.89
N ALA A 35 -7.11 10.18 -1.97
CA ALA A 35 -7.65 10.37 -0.63
C ALA A 35 -6.82 11.38 0.17
N ASN A 36 -5.50 11.43 -0.06
CA ASN A 36 -4.61 12.42 0.56
C ASN A 36 -4.86 13.85 0.03
N SER A 37 -5.14 14.03 -1.27
CA SER A 37 -5.49 15.34 -1.83
C SER A 37 -6.84 15.86 -1.29
N LEU A 38 -7.77 14.95 -0.99
CA LEU A 38 -9.06 15.24 -0.40
C LEU A 38 -9.06 15.22 1.15
N ASN A 39 -7.89 15.04 1.77
CA ASN A 39 -7.70 14.89 3.22
C ASN A 39 -8.61 13.85 3.90
N VAL A 40 -8.98 12.80 3.17
CA VAL A 40 -9.78 11.67 3.65
C VAL A 40 -8.91 10.42 3.74
N LYS A 41 -9.04 9.62 4.81
CA LYS A 41 -8.20 8.43 5.05
C LYS A 41 -8.95 7.13 4.81
N HIS A 42 -9.86 7.11 3.84
CA HIS A 42 -10.79 5.99 3.63
C HIS A 42 -10.35 5.01 2.52
N SER A 43 -9.14 5.16 1.96
CA SER A 43 -8.67 4.27 0.90
C SER A 43 -8.24 2.89 1.42
N PRO A 44 -8.26 1.84 0.57
CA PRO A 44 -7.73 0.52 0.91
C PRO A 44 -6.29 0.58 1.43
N CYS A 45 -5.48 1.51 0.91
CA CYS A 45 -4.10 1.71 1.37
C CYS A 45 -3.98 2.17 2.82
N PHE A 46 -4.99 2.86 3.36
CA PHE A 46 -5.07 3.19 4.78
C PHE A 46 -5.64 2.05 5.62
N LYS A 47 -6.61 1.31 5.09
CA LYS A 47 -7.37 0.28 5.83
C LYS A 47 -6.68 -1.07 5.94
N CYS A 48 -5.69 -1.35 5.08
CA CYS A 48 -5.04 -2.66 4.99
C CYS A 48 -3.59 -2.60 5.50
N SER A 49 -3.16 -3.62 6.25
CA SER A 49 -1.79 -3.68 6.78
C SER A 49 -0.71 -3.75 5.70
N ILE A 50 -1.01 -4.38 4.56
CA ILE A 50 -0.12 -4.39 3.39
C ILE A 50 -0.10 -3.00 2.71
N GLY A 51 -1.23 -2.29 2.72
CA GLY A 51 -1.32 -0.91 2.25
C GLY A 51 -0.40 0.05 3.01
N LEU A 52 -0.17 -0.16 4.31
CA LEU A 52 0.85 0.59 5.05
C LEU A 52 2.26 0.35 4.48
N LYS A 53 2.61 -0.90 4.14
CA LYS A 53 3.91 -1.22 3.54
C LYS A 53 4.06 -0.60 2.15
N VAL A 54 2.99 -0.63 1.35
CA VAL A 54 2.92 0.04 0.04
C VAL A 54 3.20 1.53 0.18
N ARG A 55 2.51 2.22 1.10
CA ARG A 55 2.70 3.65 1.34
C ARG A 55 4.11 4.00 1.81
N MET A 56 4.68 3.20 2.71
CA MET A 56 6.05 3.39 3.18
C MET A 56 7.07 3.24 2.05
N GLN A 57 6.87 2.29 1.12
CA GLN A 57 7.73 2.15 -0.05
C GLN A 57 7.52 3.28 -1.06
N PHE A 58 6.26 3.69 -1.29
CA PHE A 58 5.93 4.78 -2.19
C PHE A 58 6.54 6.11 -1.72
N ALA A 59 6.47 6.42 -0.42
CA ALA A 59 7.06 7.62 0.17
C ALA A 59 8.59 7.59 0.29
N ALA A 60 9.22 6.43 0.10
CA ALA A 60 10.67 6.26 0.12
C ALA A 60 11.31 6.35 -1.28
N GLN A 61 10.50 6.49 -2.33
CA GLN A 61 10.97 6.85 -3.67
C GLN A 61 11.09 8.37 -3.78
#